data_AF-A0A9E2ZYT2-F1
#
_entry.id   AF-A0A9E2ZYT2-F1
#
_cell.length_a   1.000
_cell.length_b   1.000
_cell.length_c   1.000
_cell.angle_alpha   90.00
_cell.angle_beta   90.00
_cell.angle_gamma   90.00
#
_symmetry.space_group_name_H-M   'P 1'
#
loop_
_entity.id
_entity.type
_entity.pdbx_description
1 polymer ?
#
loop_
_entity_poly.entity_id
_entity_poly.type
_entity_poly.pdbx_seq_one_letter_code
_entity_poly.pdbx_strand_id
1 'polypeptide(L)'
;MDSPGPGTRSQLNRQARRRGIPSSPPEVLERIKHAQVAREAAESELAVLVDHAVDLGIGWPEIAAQLGVTRQAARQAYQRRHRNDGSRQIGLPDSSSARMRRVKH
;
A
#
# COMPACT_ATOMS: atom_id res chain seq x y z
N MET A 1 -50.99 3.55 37.94
CA MET A 1 -50.40 2.73 36.87
C MET A 1 -49.48 3.64 36.09
N ASP A 2 -48.18 3.57 36.38
CA ASP A 2 -47.15 4.43 35.80
C ASP A 2 -46.46 3.64 34.68
N SER A 3 -46.66 4.07 33.43
CA SER A 3 -46.06 3.46 32.25
C SER A 3 -44.81 4.25 31.86
N PRO A 4 -43.60 3.67 31.91
CA PRO A 4 -42.39 4.34 31.44
C PRO A 4 -42.38 4.44 29.90
N GLY A 5 -42.27 5.66 29.39
CA GLY A 5 -42.23 5.96 27.97
C GLY A 5 -41.00 5.40 27.25
N PRO A 6 -41.09 5.14 25.93
CA PRO A 6 -40.03 4.51 25.14
C PRO A 6 -38.88 5.49 24.83
N GLY A 7 -38.05 5.79 25.82
CA GLY A 7 -36.88 6.67 25.69
C GLY A 7 -35.59 5.99 25.24
N THR A 8 -35.53 4.66 25.22
CA THR A 8 -34.24 3.94 25.20
C THR A 8 -33.66 3.66 23.80
N ARG A 9 -34.41 3.88 22.70
CA ARG A 9 -33.89 3.65 21.34
C ARG A 9 -33.00 4.79 20.80
N SER A 10 -33.13 5.99 21.36
CA SER A 10 -32.46 7.20 20.85
C SER A 10 -31.02 7.38 21.35
N GLN A 11 -30.56 6.57 22.30
CA GLN A 11 -29.18 6.60 22.80
C GLN A 11 -28.25 5.66 22.02
N LEU A 12 -28.73 4.47 21.62
CA LEU A 12 -27.94 3.50 20.85
C LEU A 12 -27.55 4.03 19.45
N ASN A 13 -28.38 4.86 18.83
CA ASN A 13 -28.09 5.42 17.51
C ASN A 13 -27.12 6.62 17.52
N ARG A 14 -26.83 7.19 18.71
CA ARG A 14 -25.97 8.38 18.83
C ARG A 14 -24.48 8.00 18.95
N GLN A 15 -24.19 6.81 19.49
CA GLN A 15 -22.82 6.33 19.67
C GLN A 15 -22.17 5.77 18.40
N ALA A 16 -22.96 5.30 17.41
CA ALA A 16 -22.45 4.84 16.12
C ALA A 16 -21.82 5.95 15.25
N ARG A 17 -22.00 7.22 15.62
CA ARG A 17 -21.59 8.39 14.83
C ARG A 17 -20.14 8.84 15.02
N ARG A 18 -19.36 8.25 15.93
CA ARG A 18 -17.98 8.73 16.22
C ARG A 18 -16.88 8.04 15.39
N ARG A 19 -17.18 6.89 14.79
CA ARG A 19 -16.54 6.32 13.60
C ARG A 19 -17.65 5.54 12.92
N GLY A 20 -18.37 6.17 11.98
CA GLY A 20 -19.57 5.59 11.37
C GLY A 20 -19.33 4.13 11.01
N ILE A 21 -19.97 3.19 11.70
CA ILE A 21 -19.90 1.78 11.32
C ILE A 21 -20.79 1.67 10.09
N PRO A 22 -20.29 1.15 8.95
CA PRO A 22 -21.11 0.98 7.77
C PRO A 22 -22.33 0.14 8.13
N SER A 23 -23.49 0.66 7.78
CA SER A 23 -24.79 0.12 8.21
C SER A 23 -25.41 -0.81 7.18
N SER A 24 -24.79 -0.92 6.00
CA SER A 24 -25.24 -1.77 4.91
C SER A 24 -24.08 -2.52 4.24
N PRO A 25 -24.31 -3.74 3.71
CA PRO A 25 -23.30 -4.49 2.98
C PRO A 25 -22.56 -3.72 1.85
N PRO A 26 -23.23 -2.95 0.96
CA PRO A 26 -22.51 -2.19 -0.07
C PRO A 26 -21.60 -1.11 0.52
N GLU A 27 -22.01 -0.45 1.62
CA GLU A 27 -21.20 0.56 2.29
C GLU A 27 -19.93 -0.04 2.93
N VAL A 28 -20.02 -1.28 3.46
CA VAL A 28 -18.84 -2.02 3.95
C VAL A 28 -17.84 -2.26 2.82
N LEU A 29 -18.31 -2.72 1.66
CA LEU A 29 -17.45 -3.05 0.51
C LEU A 29 -16.76 -1.80 -0.05
N GLU A 30 -17.48 -0.68 -0.19
CA GLU A 30 -16.87 0.58 -0.63
C GLU A 30 -15.81 1.05 0.37
N ARG A 31 -16.05 0.90 1.67
CA ARG A 31 -15.04 1.24 2.69
C ARG A 31 -13.82 0.35 2.64
N ILE A 32 -13.98 -0.96 2.38
CA ILE A 32 -12.85 -1.87 2.18
C ILE A 32 -12.03 -1.40 0.97
N LYS A 33 -12.68 -1.06 -0.14
CA LYS A 33 -12.02 -0.54 -1.34
C LYS A 33 -11.24 0.74 -1.05
N HIS A 34 -11.84 1.69 -0.36
CA HIS A 34 -11.15 2.92 0.05
C HIS A 34 -9.96 2.65 0.98
N ALA A 35 -10.12 1.76 1.96
CA ALA A 35 -9.05 1.37 2.87
C ALA A 35 -7.91 0.66 2.12
N GLN A 36 -8.22 -0.14 1.09
CA GLN A 36 -7.23 -0.79 0.26
C GLN A 36 -6.40 0.23 -0.54
N VAL A 37 -7.05 1.21 -1.17
CA VAL A 37 -6.34 2.28 -1.91
C VAL A 37 -5.46 3.10 -0.97
N ALA A 38 -5.99 3.48 0.20
CA ALA A 38 -5.21 4.23 1.19
C ALA A 38 -4.01 3.42 1.70
N ARG A 39 -4.19 2.11 1.91
CA ARG A 39 -3.12 1.19 2.29
C ARG A 39 -2.05 1.10 1.20
N GLU A 40 -2.45 0.95 -0.07
CA GLU A 40 -1.51 0.88 -1.18
C GLU A 40 -0.68 2.17 -1.30
N ALA A 41 -1.32 3.33 -1.19
CA ALA A 41 -0.62 4.62 -1.19
C ALA A 41 0.40 4.73 -0.05
N ALA A 42 0.00 4.35 1.17
CA ALA A 42 0.90 4.32 2.32
C ALA A 42 2.04 3.30 2.17
N GLU A 43 1.77 2.14 1.56
CA GLU A 43 2.79 1.12 1.29
C GLU A 43 3.81 1.57 0.23
N SER A 44 3.38 2.37 -0.76
CA SER A 44 4.26 3.01 -1.74
C SER A 44 5.12 4.10 -1.11
N GLU A 45 4.55 4.98 -0.31
CA GLU A 45 5.30 5.99 0.44
C GLU A 45 6.34 5.33 1.36
N LEU A 46 5.94 4.28 2.07
CA LEU A 46 6.86 3.50 2.89
C LEU A 46 8.01 2.88 2.08
N ALA A 47 7.77 2.47 0.83
CA ALA A 47 8.82 1.97 -0.05
C ALA A 47 9.91 3.02 -0.28
N VAL A 48 9.48 4.22 -0.66
CA VAL A 48 10.38 5.35 -0.95
C VAL A 48 11.20 5.72 0.29
N LEU A 49 10.57 5.72 1.48
CA LEU A 49 11.28 5.99 2.72
C LEU A 49 12.32 4.91 3.06
N VAL A 50 12.02 3.64 2.79
CA VAL A 50 12.97 2.54 2.98
C VAL A 50 14.13 2.64 1.99
N ASP A 51 13.86 2.96 0.71
CA ASP A 51 14.91 3.19 -0.29
C ASP A 51 15.83 4.33 0.14
N HIS A 52 15.26 5.47 0.54
CA HIS A 52 16.02 6.61 1.03
C HIS A 52 16.84 6.28 2.30
N ALA A 53 16.28 5.49 3.23
CA ALA A 53 17.02 5.03 4.41
C ALA A 53 18.24 4.18 4.04
N VAL A 54 18.10 3.30 3.03
CA VAL A 54 19.20 2.49 2.50
C VAL A 54 20.26 3.38 1.84
N ASP A 55 19.85 4.38 1.06
CA ASP A 55 20.76 5.32 0.39
C ASP A 55 21.54 6.18 1.40
N LEU A 56 20.92 6.51 2.54
CA LEU A 56 21.59 7.16 3.67
C LEU A 56 22.52 6.22 4.46
N GLY A 57 22.59 4.94 4.09
CA GLY A 57 23.43 3.94 4.75
C GLY A 57 22.84 3.40 6.06
N ILE A 58 21.56 3.64 6.34
CA ILE A 58 20.91 3.11 7.54
C ILE A 58 20.86 1.58 7.44
N GLY A 59 21.33 0.93 8.49
CA GLY A 59 21.42 -0.52 8.53
C GLY A 59 20.04 -1.19 8.56
N TRP A 60 19.91 -2.32 7.86
CA TRP A 60 18.73 -3.18 7.91
C TRP A 60 18.18 -3.52 9.31
N PRO A 61 18.99 -3.72 10.36
CA PRO A 61 18.47 -3.94 11.72
C PRO A 61 17.64 -2.75 12.24
N GLU A 62 18.07 -1.52 11.98
CA GLU A 62 17.41 -0.31 12.46
C GLU A 62 16.10 -0.05 11.70
N ILE A 63 16.15 -0.19 10.37
CA ILE A 63 14.95 -0.14 9.52
C ILE A 63 13.92 -1.18 9.99
N ALA A 64 14.35 -2.41 10.26
CA ALA A 64 13.46 -3.48 10.70
C ALA A 64 12.83 -3.21 12.08
N ALA A 65 13.59 -2.61 13.01
CA ALA A 65 13.08 -2.21 14.31
C ALA A 65 11.95 -1.17 14.20
N GLN A 66 12.09 -0.18 13.30
CA GLN A 66 11.04 0.82 13.06
C GLN A 66 9.80 0.24 12.38
N LEU A 67 9.99 -0.74 11.50
CA LEU A 67 8.90 -1.44 10.82
C LEU A 67 8.20 -2.49 11.71
N GLY A 68 8.77 -2.84 12.87
CA GLY A 68 8.26 -3.90 13.74
C GLY A 68 8.34 -5.30 13.13
N VAL A 69 9.27 -5.51 12.19
CA VAL A 69 9.48 -6.79 11.50
C VAL A 69 10.89 -7.31 11.73
N THR A 70 11.15 -8.56 11.35
CA THR A 70 12.52 -9.09 11.40
C THR A 70 13.39 -8.48 10.30
N ARG A 71 14.70 -8.39 10.54
CA ARG A 71 15.69 -7.94 9.53
C ARG A 71 15.55 -8.70 8.21
N GLN A 72 15.32 -10.00 8.26
CA GLN A 72 15.15 -10.83 7.07
C GLN A 72 13.88 -10.47 6.31
N ALA A 73 12.77 -10.22 7.00
CA ALA A 73 11.51 -9.80 6.38
C ALA A 73 11.64 -8.44 5.69
N ALA A 74 12.26 -7.45 6.35
CA ALA A 74 12.49 -6.13 5.75
C ALA A 74 13.34 -6.23 4.47
N ARG A 75 14.45 -6.96 4.52
CA ARG A 75 15.35 -7.14 3.37
C ARG A 75 14.68 -7.92 2.24
N GLN A 76 13.92 -8.97 2.55
CA GLN A 76 13.21 -9.75 1.53
C GLN A 76 12.12 -8.93 0.85
N ALA A 77 11.39 -8.11 1.61
CA ALA A 77 10.38 -7.21 1.06
C ALA A 77 11.02 -6.21 0.08
N TYR A 78 12.14 -5.61 0.46
CA TYR A 78 12.94 -4.73 -0.42
C TYR A 78 13.38 -5.44 -1.70
N GLN A 79 13.98 -6.62 -1.60
CA GLN A 79 14.45 -7.39 -2.76
C GLN A 79 13.32 -7.78 -3.72
N ARG A 80 12.15 -8.18 -3.19
CA ARG A 80 10.98 -8.51 -4.02
C ARG A 80 10.50 -7.30 -4.82
N ARG A 81 10.50 -6.11 -4.22
CA ARG A 81 10.12 -4.86 -4.87
C ARG A 81 11.11 -4.49 -5.97
N HIS A 82 12.41 -4.46 -5.67
CA HIS A 82 13.47 -4.14 -6.63
C HIS A 82 13.55 -5.12 -7.80
N ARG A 83 13.29 -6.41 -7.57
CA ARG A 83 13.20 -7.40 -8.68
C ARG A 83 12.02 -7.14 -9.60
N ASN A 84 10.88 -6.69 -9.05
CA ASN A 84 9.68 -6.39 -9.84
C ASN A 84 9.79 -5.04 -10.57
N ASP A 85 10.47 -4.06 -9.97
CA ASP A 85 10.72 -2.75 -10.58
C ASP A 85 11.72 -2.84 -11.75
N GLY A 86 12.78 -3.64 -11.60
CA GLY A 86 13.68 -3.97 -12.72
C GLY A 86 13.01 -4.69 -13.89
N SER A 87 11.84 -5.30 -13.66
CA SER A 87 11.02 -5.94 -14.71
C SER A 87 10.15 -4.94 -15.48
N ARG A 88 9.82 -3.77 -14.89
CA ARG A 88 9.06 -2.70 -15.55
C ARG A 88 9.92 -1.76 -16.40
N GLN A 89 11.25 -1.80 -16.27
CA GLN A 89 12.18 -0.99 -17.08
C GLN A 89 12.63 -1.65 -18.40
N ILE A 90 12.12 -2.83 -18.78
CA ILE A 90 12.42 -3.46 -20.09
C ILE A 90 11.18 -3.39 -20.98
N GLY A 91 10.82 -2.18 -21.35
CA GLY A 91 9.75 -1.85 -22.30
C GLY A 91 10.14 -0.70 -23.24
N LEU A 92 11.43 -0.42 -23.40
CA LEU A 92 11.94 0.38 -24.51
C LEU A 92 12.16 -0.56 -25.70
N PRO A 93 11.32 -0.51 -26.76
CA PRO A 93 11.61 -1.22 -27.99
C PRO A 93 12.83 -0.59 -28.68
N ASP A 94 13.73 -1.47 -29.07
CA ASP A 94 14.69 -1.38 -30.17
C ASP A 94 14.65 -0.06 -30.98
N SER A 95 15.66 0.78 -30.78
CA SER A 95 16.01 1.84 -31.73
C SER A 95 17.52 2.04 -31.73
N SER A 96 18.24 0.97 -32.09
CA SER A 96 19.61 1.03 -32.65
C SER A 96 20.03 -0.31 -33.26
N SER A 97 19.14 -0.98 -33.99
CA SER A 97 19.50 -2.00 -34.98
C SER A 97 19.30 -1.45 -36.40
N ALA A 98 19.97 -0.33 -36.69
CA ALA A 98 20.05 0.25 -38.03
C ALA A 98 21.52 0.49 -38.39
N ARG A 99 22.29 -0.59 -38.55
CA ARG A 99 23.56 -0.55 -39.31
C ARG A 99 23.50 -1.56 -40.45
N MET A 100 22.90 -1.06 -41.54
CA MET A 100 23.05 -1.41 -42.95
C MET A 100 23.62 -2.79 -43.28
N ARG A 101 22.76 -3.63 -43.85
CA ARG A 101 23.13 -4.76 -44.71
C ARG A 101 23.78 -4.25 -46.00
N ARG A 102 25.04 -4.66 -46.19
CA ARG A 102 25.68 -5.17 -47.42
C ARG A 102 24.94 -4.88 -48.75
N VAL A 103 25.57 -4.07 -49.61
CA VAL A 103 25.35 -4.09 -51.08
C VAL A 103 26.56 -4.72 -51.75
N LYS A 104 26.25 -5.45 -52.81
CA LYS A 104 27.00 -6.46 -53.54
C LYS A 104 27.61 -5.81 -54.78
N HIS A 105 28.87 -6.11 -55.08
CA HIS A 105 29.44 -6.07 -56.43
C HIS A 105 30.39 -7.25 -56.58
#